data_AF-A0A955J4T0-F1
#
_entry.id   AF-A0A955J4T0-F1
#
_cell.length_a   1.000
_cell.length_b   1.000
_cell.length_c   1.000
_cell.angle_alpha   90.00
_cell.angle_beta   90.00
_cell.angle_gamma   90.00
#
_symmetry.space_group_name_H-M   'P 1'
#
loop_
_entity.id
_entity.type
_entity.pdbx_description
1 polymer ?
#
loop_
_entity_poly.entity_id
_entity_poly.type
_entity_poly.pdbx_seq_one_letter_code
_entity_poly.pdbx_strand_id
1 'polypeptide(L)' 'MSQVVIEKVVIRNRLGLHARPAMSFVDLAGTFQADITVRRLGEDAPEEVDGKSIMQMMMLAAT' A
#
# COMPACT_ATOMS: atom_id res chain seq x y z
N MET A 1 18.70 0.05 -16.39
CA MET A 1 17.37 -0.50 -16.73
C MET A 1 16.60 -0.62 -15.43
N SER A 2 15.52 0.14 -15.24
CA SER A 2 14.64 -0.01 -14.08
C SER A 2 13.72 -1.20 -14.34
N GLN A 3 13.77 -2.21 -13.45
CA GLN A 3 12.87 -3.36 -13.50
C GLN A 3 11.63 -3.04 -12.67
N VAL A 4 10.45 -3.20 -13.25
CA VAL A 4 9.18 -3.09 -12.54
C VAL A 4 8.70 -4.49 -12.18
N VAL A 5 8.31 -4.70 -10.92
CA VAL A 5 7.73 -5.95 -10.41
C VAL A 5 6.36 -5.64 -9.84
N ILE A 6 5.35 -6.44 -10.19
CA ILE A 6 3.96 -6.24 -9.75
C ILE A 6 3.47 -7.56 -9.16
N GLU A 7 2.95 -7.51 -7.93
CA GLU A 7 2.43 -8.69 -7.23
C GLU A 7 1.10 -8.39 -6.55
N LYS A 8 0.23 -9.40 -6.46
CA LYS A 8 -1.06 -9.32 -5.77
C LYS A 8 -0.97 -10.03 -4.43
N VAL A 9 -1.42 -9.35 -3.38
CA VAL A 9 -1.42 -9.88 -2.02
C VAL A 9 -2.79 -9.79 -1.38
N VAL A 10 -3.09 -10.75 -0.50
CA VAL A 10 -4.34 -10.78 0.27
C VAL A 10 -4.07 -10.23 1.67
N ILE A 11 -4.84 -9.21 2.07
CA ILE A 11 -4.81 -8.70 3.44
C ILE A 11 -5.51 -9.72 4.34
N ARG A 12 -4.72 -10.44 5.14
CA ARG A 12 -5.23 -11.45 6.08
C ARG A 12 -5.73 -10.87 7.41
N ASN A 13 -5.30 -9.65 7.73
CA ASN A 13 -5.75 -8.99 8.95
C ASN A 13 -7.24 -8.65 8.80
N ARG A 14 -8.06 -9.14 9.74
CA ARG A 14 -9.51 -8.86 9.75
C ARG A 14 -9.83 -7.37 9.91
N LEU A 15 -8.93 -6.61 10.53
CA LEU A 15 -9.04 -5.15 10.62
C LEU A 15 -8.49 -4.45 9.39
N GLY A 16 -8.00 -5.17 8.38
CA GLY A 16 -7.44 -4.54 7.18
C GLY A 16 -6.03 -3.97 7.35
N LEU A 17 -5.66 -3.11 6.39
CA LEU A 17 -4.37 -2.42 6.30
C LEU A 17 -4.56 -0.91 6.54
N HIS A 18 -5.03 -0.52 7.73
CA HIS A 18 -5.16 0.88 8.14
C HIS A 18 -4.50 1.13 9.50
N ALA A 19 -4.37 2.39 9.91
CA ALA A 19 -3.81 2.80 11.19
C ALA A 19 -2.40 2.20 11.46
N ARG A 20 -2.23 1.38 12.51
CA ARG A 20 -0.92 0.80 12.89
C ARG A 20 -0.32 -0.09 11.78
N PRO A 21 -1.02 -1.09 11.23
CA PRO A 21 -0.54 -1.85 10.08
C PRO A 21 -0.07 -1.00 8.90
N ALA A 22 -0.80 0.08 8.57
CA ALA A 22 -0.41 0.99 7.50
C ALA A 22 0.87 1.77 7.84
N MET A 23 1.03 2.23 9.08
CA MET A 23 2.28 2.86 9.53
C MET A 23 3.47 1.89 9.44
N SER A 24 3.33 0.65 9.91
CA SER A 24 4.41 -0.34 9.81
C SER A 24 4.78 -0.66 8.36
N PHE A 25 3.81 -0.65 7.44
CA PHE A 25 4.07 -0.77 6.01
C PHE A 25 4.86 0.42 5.48
N VAL A 26 4.40 1.65 5.77
CA VAL A 26 5.03 2.90 5.30
C VAL A 26 6.45 3.04 5.83
N ASP A 27 6.68 2.75 7.12
CA ASP A 27 8.00 2.80 7.75
C ASP A 27 8.98 1.86 7.04
N LEU A 28 8.55 0.64 6.73
CA LEU A 28 9.36 -0.32 5.99
C LEU A 28 9.57 0.10 4.54
N ALA A 29 8.51 0.51 3.84
CA ALA A 29 8.55 0.97 2.45
C ALA A 29 9.53 2.15 2.27
N GLY A 30 9.55 3.07 3.25
CA GLY A 30 10.45 4.22 3.28
C GLY A 30 11.94 3.87 3.34
N THR A 31 12.30 2.65 3.77
CA THR A 31 13.71 2.22 3.82
C THR A 31 14.29 1.84 2.45
N PHE A 32 13.44 1.62 1.45
CA PHE A 32 13.87 1.22 0.11
C PHE A 32 14.05 2.42 -0.82
N GLN A 33 15.04 2.30 -1.73
CA GLN A 33 15.24 3.30 -2.79
C GLN A 33 14.25 3.16 -3.96
N ALA A 34 13.53 2.04 -4.06
CA ALA A 34 12.55 1.81 -5.12
C ALA A 34 11.29 2.67 -4.93
N ASP A 35 10.66 3.07 -6.03
CA ASP A 35 9.31 3.62 -5.99
C ASP A 35 8.32 2.49 -5.69
N ILE A 36 7.43 2.70 -4.72
CA ILE A 36 6.48 1.68 -4.26
C ILE A 36 5.08 2.27 -4.38
N THR A 37 4.28 1.76 -5.31
CA THR A 37 2.86 2.10 -5.42
C THR A 37 1.98 0.97 -4.90
N VAL A 38 0.81 1.32 -4.36
CA VAL A 38 -0.15 0.36 -3.81
C VAL A 38 -1.54 0.70 -4.32
N ARG A 39 -2.34 -0.33 -4.64
CA ARG A 39 -3.75 -0.17 -5.03
C ARG A 39 -4.61 -1.28 -4.45
N ARG A 40 -5.79 -0.91 -3.96
CA ARG A 40 -6.84 -1.85 -3.58
C ARG A 40 -7.42 -2.47 -4.86
N LEU A 41 -7.73 -3.76 -4.85
CA LEU A 41 -8.44 -4.40 -5.97
C LEU A 41 -9.96 -4.37 -5.73
N GLY A 42 -10.77 -4.07 -6.74
CA GLY A 42 -12.23 -4.00 -6.67
C GLY A 42 -12.83 -3.00 -7.66
N GLU A 43 -14.13 -3.06 -7.90
CA GLU A 43 -14.83 -2.14 -8.85
C GLU A 43 -14.77 -0.68 -8.39
N ASP A 44 -14.82 -0.42 -7.08
CA ASP A 44 -14.71 0.91 -6.48
C ASP A 44 -13.29 1.19 -5.94
N ALA A 45 -12.26 0.57 -6.50
CA ALA A 45 -10.89 0.81 -6.06
C ALA A 45 -10.44 2.25 -6.37
N PRO A 46 -9.88 3.00 -5.40
CA PRO A 46 -9.24 4.27 -5.69
C PRO A 46 -8.01 4.06 -6.60
N GLU A 47 -7.51 5.17 -7.15
CA GLU A 47 -6.24 5.19 -7.89
C GLU A 47 -5.07 4.65 -7.04
N GLU A 48 -3.98 4.28 -7.73
CA GLU A 48 -2.73 3.92 -7.07
C GLU A 48 -2.25 5.04 -6.16
N VAL A 49 -1.76 4.66 -4.97
CA VAL A 49 -1.20 5.58 -3.99
C VAL A 49 0.29 5.32 -3.81
N ASP A 50 0.99 6.34 -3.33
CA ASP A 50 2.37 6.21 -2.86
C ASP A 50 2.40 5.37 -1.56
N GLY A 51 3.04 4.21 -1.63
CA GLY A 51 3.22 3.29 -0.52
C GLY A 51 4.11 3.83 0.60
N LYS A 52 4.83 4.92 0.36
CA LYS A 52 5.67 5.60 1.36
C LYS A 52 4.96 6.79 2.02
N SER A 53 3.71 7.08 1.64
CA SER A 53 2.92 8.16 2.23
C SER A 53 1.81 7.62 3.12
N ILE A 54 1.92 7.81 4.43
CA ILE A 54 0.85 7.40 5.37
C ILE A 54 -0.48 8.08 5.06
N MET A 55 -0.46 9.34 4.61
CA MET A 55 -1.67 10.06 4.26
C MET A 55 -2.38 9.40 3.07
N GLN A 56 -1.65 9.01 2.03
CA GLN A 56 -2.27 8.37 0.87
C GLN A 56 -2.64 6.91 1.14
N MET A 57 -1.82 6.17 1.89
CA MET A 57 -2.15 4.80 2.29
C MET A 57 -3.47 4.71 3.08
N MET A 58 -3.78 5.72 3.89
CA MET A 58 -5.07 5.78 4.59
C MET A 58 -6.27 6.00 3.66
N MET A 59 -6.08 6.55 2.45
CA MET A 59 -7.15 6.72 1.46
C MET A 59 -7.54 5.43 0.74
N LEU A 60 -6.71 4.38 0.79
CA LEU A 60 -7.01 3.08 0.17
C LEU A 60 -8.27 2.41 0.74
N ALA A 61 -8.68 2.78 1.96
CA ALA A 61 -9.83 2.21 2.67
C ALA A 61 -9.83 0.67 2.59
N ALA A 62 -8.67 0.06 2.86
CA ALA A 62 -8.45 -1.39 2.74
C ALA A 62 -8.81 -2.12 4.06
N THR A 63 -10.06 -1.98 4.49
CA THR A 63 -10.71 -2.72 5.60
C THR A 63 -11.41 -3.97 5.12
#